data_AF-A0A7J5USQ6-F1
#
_entry.id   AF-A0A7J5USQ6-F1
#
_cell.length_a   1.000
_cell.length_b   1.000
_cell.length_c   1.000
_cell.angle_alpha   90.00
_cell.angle_beta   90.00
_cell.angle_gamma   90.00
#
_symmetry.space_group_name_H-M   'P 1'
#
loop_
_entity.id
_entity.type
_entity.pdbx_description
1 polymer ?
#
loop_
_entity_poly.entity_id
_entity_poly.type
_entity_poly.pdbx_seq_one_letter_code
_entity_poly.pdbx_strand_id
1 'polypeptide(L)'
;MKNPIDGILPDFTIFGAEFTQWWQKVFAALWALALLVTIVFLLQGIVVMATAGDNPHDHSRGRSRAVTAAISLVCVAAFGVIVGAILQVAG
;
A
#
# COMPACT_ATOMS: atom_id res chain seq x y z
N MET A 1 -8.28 -10.08 13.32
CA MET A 1 -8.62 -9.48 12.02
C MET A 1 -7.96 -10.35 10.96
N LYS A 2 -8.71 -10.80 9.94
CA LYS A 2 -8.22 -11.78 8.96
C LYS A 2 -7.22 -11.10 8.03
N ASN A 3 -5.99 -11.62 7.96
CA ASN A 3 -4.93 -11.06 7.12
C ASN A 3 -5.30 -11.24 5.64
N PRO A 4 -5.44 -10.17 4.84
CA PRO A 4 -5.84 -10.27 3.43
C PRO A 4 -4.78 -10.92 2.53
N ILE A 5 -3.61 -11.24 3.10
CA ILE A 5 -2.48 -11.89 2.42
C ILE A 5 -2.34 -13.37 2.85
N ASP A 6 -3.13 -13.84 3.81
CA ASP A 6 -3.19 -15.28 4.13
C ASP A 6 -3.68 -16.05 2.90
N GLY A 7 -2.80 -16.90 2.34
CA GLY A 7 -3.09 -17.72 1.17
C GLY A 7 -2.58 -17.18 -0.17
N ILE A 8 -1.88 -16.03 -0.19
CA ILE A 8 -1.22 -15.56 -1.41
C ILE A 8 0.09 -16.34 -1.59
N LEU A 9 0.07 -17.28 -2.53
CA LEU A 9 1.25 -17.96 -3.07
C LEU A 9 2.31 -16.91 -3.49
N PRO A 10 3.61 -17.13 -3.26
CA PRO A 10 4.26 -18.44 -3.34
C PRO A 10 4.36 -19.15 -1.99
N ASP A 11 3.98 -20.43 -1.98
CA ASP A 11 4.26 -21.31 -0.86
C ASP A 11 5.73 -21.76 -0.91
N PHE A 12 6.54 -21.24 0.01
CA PHE A 12 7.96 -21.58 0.14
C PHE A 12 8.22 -22.76 1.07
N THR A 13 7.20 -23.58 1.38
CA THR A 13 7.34 -24.80 2.19
C THR A 13 8.39 -25.77 1.67
N ILE A 14 8.77 -25.71 0.39
CA ILE A 14 9.91 -26.43 -0.20
C ILE A 14 11.25 -26.15 0.52
N PHE A 15 11.37 -24.98 1.16
CA PHE A 15 12.53 -24.55 1.94
C PHE A 15 12.34 -24.74 3.46
N GLY A 16 11.21 -25.31 3.89
CA GLY A 16 10.86 -25.56 5.29
C GLY A 16 9.92 -24.50 5.90
N ALA A 17 9.17 -24.91 6.92
CA ALA A 17 8.13 -24.09 7.56
C ALA A 17 8.69 -22.83 8.25
N GLU A 18 9.88 -22.91 8.84
CA GLU A 18 10.52 -21.77 9.52
C GLU A 18 10.91 -20.66 8.53
N PHE A 19 11.39 -21.04 7.35
CA PHE A 19 11.73 -20.09 6.28
C PHE A 19 10.49 -19.37 5.76
N THR A 20 9.40 -20.11 5.48
CA THR A 20 8.12 -19.52 5.05
C THR A 20 7.62 -18.49 6.06
N GLN A 21 7.64 -18.81 7.36
CA GLN A 21 7.21 -17.88 8.40
C GLN A 21 8.12 -16.64 8.50
N TRP A 22 9.44 -16.82 8.40
CA TRP A 22 10.38 -15.71 8.47
C TRP A 22 10.16 -14.74 7.30
N TRP A 23 10.07 -15.26 6.07
CA TRP A 23 9.92 -14.42 4.89
C TRP A 23 8.57 -13.69 4.87
N GLN A 24 7.49 -14.36 5.27
CA GLN A 24 6.17 -13.73 5.43
C GLN A 24 6.21 -12.55 6.43
N LYS A 25 6.94 -12.67 7.54
CA LYS A 25 7.10 -11.57 8.51
C LYS A 25 7.84 -10.38 7.91
N VAL A 26 8.93 -10.61 7.17
CA VAL A 26 9.69 -9.54 6.52
C VAL A 26 8.83 -8.83 5.46
N PHE A 27 8.11 -9.60 4.65
CA PHE A 27 7.20 -9.04 3.65
C PHE A 27 6.08 -8.22 4.31
N ALA A 28 5.43 -8.75 5.35
CA ALA A 28 4.39 -8.03 6.08
C ALA A 28 4.91 -6.72 6.69
N ALA A 29 6.15 -6.72 7.21
CA ALA A 29 6.79 -5.51 7.73
C ALA A 29 7.05 -4.47 6.64
N LEU A 30 7.56 -4.88 5.48
CA LEU A 30 7.77 -4.00 4.33
C LEU A 30 6.47 -3.41 3.80
N TRP A 31 5.41 -4.22 3.74
CA TRP A 31 4.10 -3.78 3.30
C TRP A 31 3.47 -2.77 4.27
N ALA A 32 3.55 -3.03 5.58
CA ALA A 32 3.11 -2.09 6.60
C ALA A 32 3.88 -0.75 6.49
N LEU A 33 5.17 -0.78 6.19
CA LEU A 33 5.96 0.42 5.95
C LEU A 33 5.50 1.19 4.71
N ALA A 34 5.19 0.49 3.62
CA ALA A 34 4.65 1.13 2.41
C ALA A 34 3.29 1.80 2.66
N LEU A 35 2.43 1.18 3.47
CA LEU A 35 1.17 1.79 3.92
C LEU A 35 1.43 3.07 4.73
N LEU A 36 2.36 3.04 5.68
CA LEU A 36 2.72 4.22 6.47
C LEU A 36 3.24 5.36 5.59
N VAL A 37 4.12 5.07 4.62
CA VAL A 37 4.66 6.09 3.71
C VAL A 37 3.57 6.73 2.86
N THR A 38 2.66 5.92 2.30
CA THR A 38 1.54 6.44 1.49
C THR A 38 0.56 7.28 2.30
N ILE A 39 0.29 6.91 3.56
CA ILE A 39 -0.49 7.72 4.50
C ILE A 39 0.19 9.07 4.76
N VAL A 40 1.50 9.09 5.02
CA VAL A 40 2.25 10.33 5.25
C VAL A 40 2.17 11.27 4.04
N PHE A 41 2.33 10.75 2.82
CA PHE A 41 2.19 11.57 1.61
C PHE A 41 0.76 12.09 1.40
N LEU A 42 -0.25 11.29 1.73
CA LEU A 42 -1.64 11.74 1.69
C LEU A 42 -1.87 12.89 2.67
N LEU A 43 -1.40 12.75 3.91
CA LEU A 43 -1.46 13.81 4.92
C LEU A 43 -0.75 15.08 4.46
N GLN A 44 0.43 14.98 3.87
CA GLN A 44 1.14 16.14 3.31
C GLN A 44 0.34 16.84 2.20
N GLY A 45 -0.28 16.08 1.29
CA GLY A 45 -1.13 16.65 0.24
C GLY A 45 -2.34 17.40 0.79
N ILE A 46 -2.98 16.84 1.82
CA ILE A 46 -4.12 17.46 2.52
C ILE A 46 -3.67 18.72 3.26
N VAL A 47 -2.55 18.68 3.99
CA VAL A 47 -2.02 19.86 4.71
C VAL A 47 -1.73 20.99 3.73
N VAL A 48 -1.06 20.72 2.60
CA VAL A 48 -0.76 21.74 1.58
C VAL A 48 -2.04 22.38 1.04
N MET A 49 -3.08 21.58 0.78
CA MET A 49 -4.38 22.09 0.36
C MET A 49 -5.05 22.94 1.45
N ALA A 50 -5.00 22.50 2.71
CA ALA A 50 -5.57 23.23 3.84
C ALA A 50 -4.87 24.57 4.09
N THR A 51 -3.57 24.66 3.83
CA THR A 51 -2.77 25.87 4.03
C THR A 51 -2.74 26.81 2.82
N ALA A 52 -3.35 26.45 1.69
CA ALA A 52 -3.24 27.20 0.43
C ALA A 52 -3.97 28.56 0.42
N GLY A 53 -4.86 28.84 1.39
CA GLY A 53 -5.55 30.13 1.49
C GLY A 53 -6.34 30.48 0.22
N ASP A 54 -6.18 31.70 -0.30
CA ASP A 54 -6.79 32.14 -1.57
C ASP A 54 -5.91 31.86 -2.80
N ASN A 55 -4.76 31.16 -2.66
CA ASN A 55 -3.88 30.90 -3.80
C ASN A 55 -4.35 29.68 -4.61
N PRO A 56 -4.89 29.85 -5.84
CA PRO A 56 -5.48 28.74 -6.61
C PRO A 56 -4.42 27.73 -7.08
N HIS A 57 -3.19 28.19 -7.26
CA HIS A 57 -2.08 27.35 -7.70
C HIS A 57 -1.65 26.35 -6.60
N ASP A 58 -1.60 26.77 -5.33
CA ASP A 58 -1.26 25.86 -4.23
C ASP A 58 -2.41 24.91 -3.89
N HIS A 59 -3.67 25.35 -4.05
CA HIS A 59 -4.85 24.47 -3.95
C HIS A 59 -4.82 23.34 -4.97
N SER A 60 -4.60 23.68 -6.25
CA SER A 60 -4.54 22.68 -7.32
C SER A 60 -3.36 21.71 -7.15
N ARG A 61 -2.21 22.20 -6.67
CA ARG A 61 -1.03 21.38 -6.36
C ARG A 61 -1.26 20.44 -5.18
N GLY A 62 -1.85 20.93 -4.09
CA GLY A 62 -2.25 20.12 -2.94
C GLY A 62 -3.26 19.03 -3.34
N ARG A 63 -4.24 19.38 -4.18
CA ARG A 63 -5.23 18.43 -4.70
C ARG A 63 -4.62 17.34 -5.56
N SER A 64 -3.78 17.70 -6.53
CA SER A 64 -3.10 16.71 -7.36
C SER A 64 -2.29 15.73 -6.50
N ARG A 65 -1.53 16.25 -5.53
CA ARG A 65 -0.75 15.42 -4.59
C ARG A 65 -1.63 14.51 -3.73
N ALA A 66 -2.71 15.04 -3.15
CA ALA A 66 -3.61 14.28 -2.30
C ALA A 66 -4.33 13.17 -3.09
N VAL A 67 -4.79 13.46 -4.33
CA VAL A 67 -5.45 12.46 -5.18
C VAL A 67 -4.47 11.36 -5.58
N THR A 68 -3.26 11.70 -6.02
CA THR A 68 -2.25 10.69 -6.37
C THR A 68 -1.89 9.84 -5.15
N ALA A 69 -1.66 10.45 -3.98
CA ALA A 69 -1.35 9.72 -2.76
C ALA A 69 -2.51 8.82 -2.29
N ALA A 70 -3.77 9.27 -2.45
CA ALA A 70 -4.95 8.48 -2.13
C ALA A 70 -5.07 7.26 -3.04
N ILE A 71 -4.87 7.43 -4.35
CA ILE A 71 -4.86 6.31 -5.31
C ILE A 71 -3.74 5.33 -4.96
N SER A 72 -2.53 5.83 -4.69
CA SER A 72 -1.41 4.99 -4.27
C SER A 72 -1.72 4.22 -2.98
N LEU A 73 -2.33 4.85 -1.98
CA LEU A 73 -2.73 4.19 -0.74
C LEU A 73 -3.74 3.07 -1.01
N VAL A 74 -4.74 3.31 -1.86
CA VAL A 74 -5.73 2.29 -2.25
C VAL A 74 -5.04 1.13 -2.96
N CYS A 75 -4.13 1.39 -3.90
CA CYS A 75 -3.37 0.34 -4.58
C CYS A 75 -2.50 -0.48 -3.63
N VAL A 76 -1.82 0.16 -2.67
CA VAL A 76 -1.00 -0.54 -1.67
C VAL A 76 -1.88 -1.35 -0.71
N ALA A 77 -3.02 -0.81 -0.27
CA ALA A 77 -3.97 -1.52 0.58
C ALA A 77 -4.62 -2.72 -0.13
N ALA A 78 -4.94 -2.56 -1.42
CA ALA A 78 -5.50 -3.61 -2.27
C ALA A 78 -4.46 -4.56 -2.86
N PHE A 79 -3.16 -4.36 -2.57
CA PHE A 79 -2.07 -5.11 -3.17
C PHE A 79 -2.25 -6.63 -3.02
N GLY A 80 -2.67 -7.09 -1.83
CA GLY A 80 -2.96 -8.51 -1.61
C GLY A 80 -4.05 -9.04 -2.54
N VAL A 81 -5.15 -8.31 -2.70
CA VAL A 81 -6.24 -8.71 -3.60
C VAL A 81 -5.78 -8.74 -5.06
N ILE A 82 -4.99 -7.73 -5.49
CA ILE A 82 -4.47 -7.64 -6.86
C ILE A 82 -3.55 -8.82 -7.17
N VAL A 83 -2.58 -9.10 -6.28
CA VAL A 83 -1.65 -10.22 -6.47
C VAL A 83 -2.39 -11.55 -6.44
N GLY A 84 -3.31 -11.74 -5.49
CA GLY A 84 -4.14 -12.94 -5.41
C GLY A 84 -4.95 -13.17 -6.69
N ALA A 85 -5.58 -12.13 -7.23
CA ALA A 85 -6.35 -12.22 -8.47
C ALA A 85 -5.47 -12.53 -9.70
N ILE A 86 -4.28 -11.92 -9.81
CA ILE A 86 -3.34 -12.18 -10.90
C ILE A 86 -2.88 -13.65 -10.87
N LEU A 87 -2.51 -14.15 -9.69
CA LEU A 87 -2.07 -15.54 -9.52
C LEU A 87 -3.19 -16.54 -9.82
N GLN A 88 -4.45 -16.20 -9.52
CA GLN A 88 -5.61 -17.02 -9.87
C GLN A 88 -5.87 -17.09 -11.38
N VAL A 89 -5.55 -16.03 -12.13
CA VAL A 89 -5.72 -16.00 -13.59
C VAL A 89 -4.52 -16.62 -14.31
N ALA A 90 -3.32 -16.50 -13.74
CA ALA A 90 -2.07 -16.98 -14.34
C ALA A 90 -1.72 -18.43 -13.98
N GLY A 91 -2.29 -18.99 -12.90
CA GLY A 91 -2.18 -20.39 -12.49
C GLY A 91 -3.34 -21.24 -13.00
#